data_AF-A0A7S1MTJ9-F1
#
_entry.id   AF-A0A7S1MTJ9-F1
#
_cell.length_a   1.000
_cell.length_b   1.000
_cell.length_c   1.000
_cell.angle_alpha   90.00
_cell.angle_beta   90.00
_cell.angle_gamma   90.00
#
_symmetry.space_group_name_H-M   'P 1'
#
loop_
_entity.id
_entity.type
_entity.pdbx_description
1 polymer ?
#
loop_
_entity_poly.entity_id
_entity_poly.type
_entity_poly.pdbx_seq_one_letter_code
_entity_poly.pdbx_strand_id
1 'polypeptide(L)'
;SNSFCTLLERRPRACPNPHEAMEYLRAFERMQNNYKHEDIAGWMGEHTEIPVICVTAYLALVFYGRDFMQDRAAFNLKPLFTLWNLILSVFSFIGCAYTIPVLVDNLTKHGFYFTVCAPSQTWYSNGPSGFWTAVFCLSKIPEFMDTVFLVFQKKPVIFL
;
A
#
# COMPACT_ATOMS: atom_id res chain seq x y z
N SER A 1 -0.50 -36.16 6.80
CA SER A 1 0.19 -35.02 6.16
C SER A 1 1.17 -34.40 7.17
N ASN A 2 2.19 -35.16 7.60
CA ASN A 2 3.07 -34.80 8.72
C ASN A 2 4.57 -34.82 8.37
N SER A 3 4.94 -34.99 7.10
CA SER A 3 6.35 -35.27 6.73
C SER A 3 7.17 -34.05 6.31
N PHE A 4 6.61 -32.83 6.32
CA PHE A 4 7.34 -31.64 5.84
C PHE A 4 8.01 -30.81 6.96
N CYS A 5 7.73 -31.08 8.24
CA CYS A 5 8.33 -30.32 9.36
C CYS A 5 9.73 -30.81 9.79
N THR A 6 10.18 -31.98 9.33
CA THR A 6 11.38 -32.63 9.93
C THR A 6 12.72 -32.18 9.37
N LEU A 7 12.77 -31.28 8.38
CA LEU A 7 14.02 -30.97 7.65
C LEU A 7 14.65 -29.60 7.94
N LEU A 8 14.09 -28.75 8.82
CA LEU A 8 14.59 -27.38 9.03
C LEU A 8 14.70 -26.92 10.49
N GLU A 9 15.16 -27.77 11.43
CA GLU A 9 15.32 -27.37 12.84
C GLU A 9 16.80 -27.25 13.25
N ARG A 10 17.41 -26.07 13.01
CA ARG A 10 18.63 -25.62 13.72
C ARG A 10 18.45 -24.25 14.39
N ARG A 11 17.21 -23.85 14.72
CA ARG A 11 16.89 -22.69 15.57
C ARG A 11 15.56 -22.93 16.30
N PRO A 12 15.49 -22.85 17.64
CA PRO A 12 14.23 -22.92 18.37
C PRO A 12 13.50 -21.60 18.20
N ARG A 13 12.68 -21.48 17.16
CA ARG A 13 11.56 -20.53 17.16
C ARG A 13 10.32 -21.39 17.19
N ALA A 14 9.69 -21.45 18.36
CA ALA A 14 8.41 -22.12 18.55
C ALA A 14 7.49 -21.79 17.37
N CYS A 15 7.07 -22.82 16.63
CA CYS A 15 6.03 -22.64 15.62
C CYS A 15 4.79 -22.10 16.34
N PRO A 16 4.23 -20.96 15.94
CA PRO A 16 2.97 -20.49 16.51
C PRO A 16 1.93 -21.61 16.34
N ASN A 17 1.12 -21.86 17.37
CA ASN A 17 0.05 -22.84 17.23
C ASN A 17 -0.83 -22.43 16.03
N PRO A 18 -1.20 -23.36 15.12
CA PRO A 18 -2.00 -23.03 13.94
C PRO A 18 -3.33 -22.34 14.29
N HIS A 19 -3.83 -22.58 15.51
CA HIS A 19 -5.03 -21.93 16.04
C HIS A 19 -4.82 -20.44 16.34
N GLU A 20 -3.65 -20.03 16.83
CA GLU A 20 -3.34 -18.61 17.12
C GLU A 20 -3.09 -17.82 15.85
N ALA A 21 -2.32 -18.37 14.89
CA ALA A 21 -2.09 -17.73 13.59
C ALA A 21 -3.39 -17.51 12.82
N MET A 22 -4.33 -18.45 12.92
CA MET A 22 -5.65 -18.36 12.31
C MET A 22 -6.55 -17.32 13.00
N GLU A 23 -6.40 -17.10 14.30
CA GLU A 23 -7.10 -16.02 15.02
C GLU A 23 -6.66 -14.63 14.53
N TYR A 24 -5.37 -14.39 14.33
CA TYR A 24 -4.88 -13.12 13.78
C TYR A 24 -5.39 -12.85 12.36
N LEU A 25 -5.39 -13.87 11.50
CA LEU A 25 -5.91 -13.76 10.15
C LEU A 25 -7.41 -13.47 10.15
N ARG A 26 -8.18 -14.16 11.01
CA ARG A 26 -9.62 -13.90 11.17
C ARG A 26 -9.91 -12.52 11.75
N ALA A 27 -9.08 -12.04 12.68
CA ALA A 27 -9.23 -10.69 13.24
C ALA A 27 -9.00 -9.63 12.16
N PHE A 28 -7.96 -9.79 11.35
CA PHE A 28 -7.67 -8.93 10.21
C PHE A 28 -8.79 -8.97 9.16
N GLU A 29 -9.27 -10.16 8.81
CA GLU A 29 -10.40 -10.34 7.90
C GLU A 29 -11.68 -9.69 8.45
N ARG A 30 -11.91 -9.77 9.77
CA ARG A 30 -13.04 -9.07 10.43
C ARG A 30 -12.92 -7.56 10.29
N MET A 31 -11.72 -7.00 10.46
CA MET A 31 -11.48 -5.58 10.25
C MET A 31 -11.74 -5.16 8.80
N GLN A 32 -11.30 -5.97 7.84
CA GLN A 32 -11.53 -5.72 6.42
C GLN A 32 -13.02 -5.83 6.04
N ASN A 33 -13.74 -6.81 6.57
CA ASN A 33 -15.16 -7.01 6.28
C ASN A 33 -16.06 -5.95 6.94
N ASN A 34 -15.67 -5.43 8.11
CA ASN A 34 -16.39 -4.36 8.78
C ASN A 34 -16.03 -2.96 8.26
N TYR A 35 -15.15 -2.87 7.26
CA TYR A 35 -14.73 -1.61 6.69
C TYR A 35 -15.89 -0.89 5.97
N LYS A 36 -16.15 0.35 6.39
CA LYS A 36 -17.09 1.26 5.73
C LYS A 36 -16.31 2.42 5.12
N HIS A 37 -16.64 2.75 3.88
CA HIS A 37 -15.97 3.84 3.18
C HIS A 37 -16.20 5.21 3.85
N GLU A 38 -17.33 5.37 4.53
CA GLU A 38 -17.74 6.63 5.18
C GLU A 38 -16.79 7.02 6.31
N ASP A 39 -16.23 6.05 7.02
CA ASP A 39 -15.36 6.28 8.17
C ASP A 39 -14.02 6.89 7.73
N ILE A 40 -13.38 6.30 6.70
CA ILE A 40 -12.12 6.85 6.16
C ILE A 40 -12.37 8.11 5.35
N ALA A 41 -13.43 8.18 4.55
CA ALA A 41 -13.73 9.39 3.77
C ALA A 41 -14.05 10.58 4.69
N GLY A 42 -14.79 10.35 5.78
CA GLY A 42 -15.04 11.32 6.83
C GLY A 42 -13.74 11.74 7.53
N TRP A 43 -12.92 10.78 7.97
CA TRP A 43 -11.65 11.08 8.61
C TRP A 43 -10.69 11.86 7.70
N MET A 44 -10.59 11.49 6.42
CA MET A 44 -9.78 12.22 5.42
C MET A 44 -10.32 13.62 5.13
N GLY A 45 -11.64 13.80 5.16
CA GLY A 45 -12.29 15.10 5.00
C GLY A 45 -12.12 16.00 6.22
N GLU A 46 -12.06 15.43 7.43
CA GLU A 46 -11.78 16.17 8.66
C GLU A 46 -10.29 16.56 8.77
N HIS A 47 -9.38 15.72 8.27
CA HIS A 47 -7.93 15.90 8.39
C HIS A 47 -7.28 16.35 7.07
N THR A 48 -7.83 17.38 6.43
CA THR A 48 -7.26 17.94 5.18
C THR A 48 -5.88 18.57 5.36
N GLU A 49 -5.47 18.85 6.59
CA GLU A 49 -4.14 19.34 6.94
C GLU A 49 -3.05 18.30 6.69
N ILE A 50 -3.34 17.00 6.81
CA ILE A 50 -2.35 15.93 6.62
C ILE A 50 -1.77 15.93 5.20
N PRO A 51 -2.57 15.88 4.11
CA PRO A 51 -2.03 15.93 2.76
C PRO A 51 -1.31 17.26 2.48
N VAL A 52 -1.79 18.38 3.02
CA VAL A 52 -1.14 19.69 2.85
C VAL A 52 0.25 19.72 3.50
N ILE A 53 0.38 19.20 4.72
CA ILE A 53 1.68 19.09 5.41
C ILE A 53 2.61 18.15 4.64
N CYS A 54 2.11 16.99 4.20
CA CYS A 54 2.92 16.04 3.42
C CYS A 54 3.46 16.65 2.12
N VAL A 55 2.61 17.34 1.34
CA VAL A 55 3.04 18.00 0.10
C VAL A 55 4.00 19.15 0.37
N THR A 56 3.75 19.95 1.41
CA THR A 56 4.63 21.07 1.78
C THR A 56 6.00 20.57 2.23
N ALA A 57 6.04 19.54 3.08
CA ALA A 57 7.28 18.90 3.51
C ALA A 57 8.03 18.26 2.35
N TYR A 58 7.31 17.62 1.42
CA TYR A 58 7.88 17.07 0.20
C TYR A 58 8.55 18.15 -0.66
N LEU A 59 7.86 19.25 -0.94
CA LEU A 59 8.41 20.37 -1.71
C LEU A 59 9.64 20.97 -1.01
N ALA A 60 9.55 21.19 0.31
CA ALA A 60 10.69 21.65 1.09
C ALA A 60 11.89 20.71 0.95
N LEU A 61 11.70 19.41 1.12
CA LEU A 61 12.77 18.42 0.96
C LEU A 61 13.37 18.39 -0.46
N VAL A 62 12.57 18.61 -1.50
CA VAL A 62 13.08 18.66 -2.87
C VAL A 62 13.95 19.91 -3.10
N PHE A 63 13.50 21.09 -2.65
CA PHE A 63 14.26 22.34 -2.80
C PHE A 63 15.52 22.33 -1.91
N TYR A 64 15.37 22.04 -0.61
CA TYR A 64 16.50 22.00 0.32
C TYR A 64 17.45 20.81 0.04
N GLY A 65 16.92 19.66 -0.37
CA GLY A 65 17.70 18.49 -0.72
C GLY A 65 18.58 18.73 -1.94
N ARG A 66 18.12 19.52 -2.91
CA ARG A 66 18.93 19.92 -4.07
C ARG A 66 20.14 20.74 -3.64
N ASP A 67 19.95 21.76 -2.83
CA ASP A 67 21.03 22.65 -2.37
C ASP A 67 21.98 21.94 -1.41
N PHE A 68 21.47 21.17 -0.46
CA PHE A 68 22.27 20.37 0.46
C PHE A 68 23.14 19.32 -0.24
N MET A 69 22.64 18.76 -1.34
CA MET A 69 23.38 17.78 -2.13
C MET A 69 24.45 18.42 -3.03
N GLN A 70 24.46 19.74 -3.27
CA GLN A 70 25.48 20.37 -4.13
C GLN A 70 26.90 20.09 -3.60
N ASP A 71 27.09 20.21 -2.29
CA ASP A 71 28.39 20.05 -1.61
C ASP A 71 28.74 18.60 -1.22
N ARG A 72 27.88 17.61 -1.49
CA ARG A 72 28.05 16.22 -1.03
C ARG A 72 28.12 15.23 -2.19
N ALA A 73 28.88 14.13 -2.00
CA ALA A 73 28.92 13.01 -2.94
C ALA A 73 27.61 12.21 -2.89
N ALA A 74 27.18 11.66 -4.02
CA ALA A 74 25.94 10.88 -4.12
C ALA A 74 25.98 9.65 -3.20
N PHE A 75 24.95 9.47 -2.38
CA PHE A 75 24.84 8.28 -1.53
C PHE A 75 24.46 7.06 -2.38
N ASN A 76 25.09 5.91 -2.13
CA ASN A 76 24.70 4.64 -2.76
C ASN A 76 23.48 4.03 -2.06
N LEU A 77 22.30 4.63 -2.27
CA LEU A 77 21.02 4.16 -1.73
C LEU A 77 20.32 3.13 -2.63
N LYS A 78 21.02 2.61 -3.65
CA LYS A 78 20.51 1.59 -4.59
C LYS A 78 19.83 0.40 -3.91
N PRO A 79 20.40 -0.28 -2.88
CA PRO A 79 19.74 -1.44 -2.28
C PRO A 79 18.47 -1.07 -1.52
N LEU A 80 18.44 0.09 -0.85
CA LEU A 80 17.26 0.60 -0.17
C LEU A 80 16.14 0.93 -1.17
N PHE A 81 16.51 1.58 -2.27
CA PHE A 81 15.60 1.92 -3.36
C PHE A 81 14.99 0.67 -4.02
N THR A 82 15.81 -0.36 -4.28
CA THR A 82 15.32 -1.64 -4.80
C THR A 82 14.38 -2.34 -3.82
N LEU A 83 14.72 -2.35 -2.53
CA LEU A 83 13.85 -2.93 -1.49
C LEU A 83 12.51 -2.18 -1.40
N TRP A 84 12.53 -0.86 -1.47
CA TRP A 84 11.33 -0.03 -1.46
C TRP A 84 10.40 -0.33 -2.64
N ASN A 85 10.96 -0.37 -3.86
CA ASN A 85 10.22 -0.71 -5.07
C ASN A 85 9.65 -2.13 -5.02
N LEU A 86 10.38 -3.08 -4.43
CA LEU A 86 9.88 -4.44 -4.21
C LEU A 86 8.68 -4.44 -3.26
N ILE A 87 8.76 -3.72 -2.14
CA ILE A 87 7.66 -3.61 -1.17
C ILE A 87 6.41 -3.02 -1.84
N LEU A 88 6.56 -1.93 -2.61
CA LEU A 88 5.44 -1.31 -3.33
C LEU A 88 4.82 -2.25 -4.37
N SER A 89 5.64 -3.03 -5.07
CA SER A 89 5.17 -4.02 -6.04
C SER A 89 4.37 -5.14 -5.37
N VAL A 90 4.88 -5.70 -4.27
CA VAL A 90 4.18 -6.73 -3.48
C VAL A 90 2.88 -6.17 -2.93
N PHE A 91 2.91 -4.96 -2.37
CA PHE A 91 1.73 -4.30 -1.84
C PHE A 91 0.64 -4.11 -2.92
N SER A 92 1.03 -3.64 -4.11
CA SER A 92 0.12 -3.47 -5.24
C SER A 92 -0.46 -4.80 -5.71
N PHE A 93 0.35 -5.85 -5.76
CA PHE A 93 -0.11 -7.20 -6.13
C PHE A 93 -1.14 -7.73 -5.14
N ILE A 94 -0.93 -7.55 -3.83
CA ILE A 94 -1.90 -7.94 -2.81
C ILE A 94 -3.21 -7.15 -2.99
N GLY A 95 -3.13 -5.83 -3.15
CA GLY A 95 -4.33 -5.00 -3.41
C GLY A 95 -5.12 -5.47 -4.62
N CYS A 96 -4.45 -5.79 -5.72
CA CYS A 96 -5.06 -6.39 -6.92
C CYS A 96 -5.71 -7.74 -6.62
N ALA A 97 -5.05 -8.62 -5.87
CA ALA A 97 -5.58 -9.95 -5.55
C ALA A 97 -6.91 -9.90 -4.78
N TYR A 98 -7.12 -8.86 -3.95
CA TYR A 98 -8.39 -8.67 -3.23
C TYR A 98 -9.46 -7.91 -4.03
N THR A 99 -9.06 -7.00 -4.92
CA THR A 99 -9.99 -6.14 -5.67
C THR A 99 -10.47 -6.78 -6.98
N ILE A 100 -9.61 -7.50 -7.70
CA ILE A 100 -9.93 -8.20 -8.95
C ILE A 100 -11.10 -9.19 -8.82
N PRO A 101 -11.16 -10.11 -7.83
CA PRO A 101 -12.26 -11.07 -7.77
C PRO A 101 -13.61 -10.40 -7.56
N VAL A 102 -13.66 -9.33 -6.74
CA VAL A 102 -14.86 -8.53 -6.54
C VAL A 102 -15.28 -7.84 -7.84
N LEU A 103 -14.31 -7.29 -8.58
CA LEU A 103 -14.57 -6.65 -9.87
C LEU A 103 -15.10 -7.64 -10.91
N VAL A 104 -14.47 -8.82 -11.04
CA VAL A 104 -14.85 -9.85 -12.01
C VAL A 104 -16.24 -10.42 -11.70
N ASP A 105 -16.56 -10.64 -10.43
CA ASP A 105 -17.87 -11.13 -10.00
C ASP A 105 -18.98 -10.13 -10.36
N ASN A 106 -18.78 -8.85 -10.04
CA ASN A 106 -19.73 -7.79 -10.38
C ASN A 106 -19.86 -7.59 -11.90
N LEU A 107 -18.74 -7.65 -12.64
CA LEU A 107 -18.73 -7.53 -14.09
C LEU A 107 -19.51 -8.68 -14.76
N THR A 108 -19.38 -9.90 -14.24
CA THR A 108 -20.07 -11.08 -14.77
C THR A 108 -21.57 -11.06 -14.45
N LYS A 109 -21.96 -10.57 -13.27
CA LYS A 109 -23.36 -10.55 -12.82
C LYS A 109 -24.17 -9.38 -13.35
N HIS A 110 -23.57 -8.19 -13.40
CA HIS A 110 -24.28 -6.94 -13.70
C HIS A 110 -23.83 -6.27 -15.01
N GLY A 111 -22.75 -6.75 -15.62
CA GLY A 111 -22.21 -6.22 -16.87
C GLY A 111 -21.38 -4.93 -16.69
N PHE A 112 -20.64 -4.56 -17.74
CA PHE A 112 -19.72 -3.41 -17.72
C PHE A 112 -20.41 -2.07 -17.46
N TYR A 113 -21.61 -1.89 -18.01
CA TYR A 113 -22.38 -0.65 -17.84
C TYR A 113 -22.73 -0.39 -16.37
N PHE A 114 -23.11 -1.44 -15.64
CA PHE A 114 -23.39 -1.32 -14.22
C PHE A 114 -22.10 -1.02 -13.42
N THR A 115 -21.01 -1.73 -13.68
CA THR A 115 -19.75 -1.50 -12.96
C THR A 115 -19.17 -0.08 -13.15
N VAL A 116 -19.40 0.56 -14.30
CA VAL A 116 -18.88 1.92 -14.57
C VAL A 116 -19.86 3.01 -14.16
N CYS A 117 -21.16 2.82 -14.36
CA CYS A 117 -22.16 3.87 -14.14
C CYS A 117 -22.87 3.77 -12.79
N ALA A 118 -22.81 2.62 -12.09
CA ALA A 118 -23.41 2.49 -10.77
C ALA A 118 -22.52 3.17 -9.71
N PRO A 119 -23.12 3.82 -8.70
CA PRO A 119 -22.38 4.48 -7.64
C PRO A 119 -21.45 3.48 -6.94
N SER A 120 -20.15 3.75 -6.96
CA SER A 120 -19.11 2.84 -6.41
C SER A 120 -19.32 2.54 -4.92
N GLN A 121 -20.04 3.42 -4.20
CA GLN A 121 -20.38 3.22 -2.80
C GLN A 121 -21.18 1.94 -2.55
N THR A 122 -22.03 1.52 -3.48
CA THR A 122 -22.97 0.41 -3.24
C THR A 122 -22.39 -0.97 -3.52
N TRP A 123 -21.37 -1.07 -4.38
CA TRP A 123 -20.85 -2.36 -4.86
C TRP A 123 -19.34 -2.56 -4.67
N TYR A 124 -18.55 -1.50 -4.44
CA TYR A 124 -17.08 -1.59 -4.39
C TYR A 124 -16.46 -1.00 -3.12
N SER A 125 -17.04 0.08 -2.58
CA SER A 125 -16.41 0.85 -1.50
C SER A 125 -16.56 0.23 -0.09
N ASN A 126 -17.44 -0.75 0.10
CA ASN A 126 -17.65 -1.40 1.40
C ASN A 126 -16.95 -2.77 1.46
N GLY A 127 -16.46 -3.13 2.65
CA GLY A 127 -15.79 -4.40 2.90
C GLY A 127 -14.32 -4.44 2.41
N PRO A 128 -13.77 -5.64 2.13
CA PRO A 128 -12.34 -5.83 1.94
C PRO A 128 -11.80 -5.11 0.69
N SER A 129 -12.56 -5.05 -0.40
CA SER A 129 -12.15 -4.33 -1.63
C SER A 129 -12.01 -2.83 -1.41
N GLY A 130 -12.93 -2.23 -0.65
CA GLY A 130 -12.89 -0.82 -0.27
C GLY A 130 -11.69 -0.50 0.62
N PHE A 131 -11.40 -1.36 1.60
CA PHE A 131 -10.24 -1.21 2.49
C PHE A 131 -8.93 -1.23 1.69
N TRP A 132 -8.72 -2.25 0.85
CA TRP A 132 -7.50 -2.35 0.04
C TRP A 132 -7.37 -1.21 -0.96
N THR A 133 -8.48 -0.73 -1.54
CA THR A 133 -8.48 0.44 -2.42
C THR A 133 -8.08 1.71 -1.67
N ALA A 134 -8.61 1.93 -0.45
CA ALA A 134 -8.24 3.08 0.36
C ALA A 134 -6.76 3.06 0.76
N VAL A 135 -6.24 1.91 1.19
CA VAL A 135 -4.80 1.78 1.51
C VAL A 135 -3.94 1.95 0.25
N PHE A 136 -4.42 1.51 -0.92
CA PHE A 136 -3.76 1.78 -2.21
C PHE A 136 -3.77 3.27 -2.60
N CYS A 137 -4.84 4.00 -2.31
CA CYS A 137 -4.84 5.45 -2.46
C CYS A 137 -3.83 6.11 -1.50
N LEU A 138 -3.75 5.64 -0.25
CA LEU A 138 -2.77 6.13 0.72
C LEU A 138 -1.33 5.77 0.34
N SER A 139 -1.09 4.69 -0.40
CA SER A 139 0.26 4.32 -0.88
C SER A 139 0.83 5.29 -1.93
N LYS A 140 0.02 6.20 -2.48
CA LYS A 140 0.53 7.29 -3.31
C LYS A 140 1.44 8.25 -2.54
N ILE A 141 1.23 8.43 -1.24
CA ILE A 141 2.10 9.25 -0.39
C ILE A 141 3.53 8.69 -0.34
N PRO A 142 3.75 7.39 -0.05
CA PRO A 142 5.07 6.78 -0.15
C PRO A 142 5.63 6.67 -1.58
N GLU A 143 4.80 6.66 -2.63
CA GLU A 143 5.31 6.80 -4.02
C GLU A 143 6.03 8.15 -4.21
N PHE A 144 5.55 9.25 -3.62
CA PHE A 144 6.27 10.54 -3.68
C PHE A 144 7.66 10.48 -3.02
N MET A 145 7.86 9.64 -2.00
CA MET A 145 9.18 9.46 -1.37
C MET A 145 10.24 8.89 -2.33
N ASP A 146 9.83 8.16 -3.38
CA ASP A 146 10.75 7.65 -4.40
C ASP A 146 11.56 8.78 -5.06
N THR A 147 10.87 9.88 -5.40
CA THR A 147 11.50 11.07 -5.98
C THR A 147 12.43 11.79 -5.01
N VAL A 148 12.14 11.76 -3.70
CA VAL A 148 13.03 12.32 -2.67
C VAL A 148 14.34 11.53 -2.63
N PHE A 149 14.28 10.20 -2.65
CA PHE A 149 15.47 9.35 -2.70
C PHE A 149 16.28 9.54 -4.00
N LEU A 150 15.64 9.84 -5.12
CA LEU A 150 16.31 10.17 -6.38
C LEU A 150 17.08 11.49 -6.30
N VAL A 151 16.50 12.53 -5.70
CA VAL A 151 17.16 13.83 -5.44
C VAL A 151 18.42 13.62 -4.59
N PHE A 152 18.32 12.81 -3.52
CA PHE A 152 19.47 12.46 -2.68
C PHE A 152 20.53 11.57 -3.36
N GLN A 153 20.24 10.96 -4.50
CA GLN A 153 21.22 10.20 -5.29
C GLN A 153 21.85 11.00 -6.44
N LYS A 154 21.51 12.29 -6.59
CA LYS A 154 21.85 13.11 -7.78
C LYS A 154 21.50 12.44 -9.12
N LYS A 155 20.52 11.53 -9.13
CA LYS A 155 20.06 10.94 -10.38
C LYS A 155 19.17 11.97 -11.10
N PRO A 156 19.28 12.10 -12.43
CA PRO A 156 18.40 13.01 -13.16
C PRO A 156 16.96 12.58 -12.90
N VAL A 157 16.17 13.51 -12.37
CA VAL A 157 14.72 13.36 -12.30
C VAL A 157 14.26 13.45 -13.74
N ILE A 158 14.04 12.29 -14.36
CA ILE A 158 13.38 12.24 -15.67
C ILE A 158 11.92 12.59 -15.39
N PHE A 159 11.49 13.75 -15.88
CA PHE A 159 10.07 14.07 -15.95
C PHE A 159 9.47 13.07 -16.95
N LEU A 160 8.63 12.17 -16.43
CA LEU A 160 7.82 11.25 -17.22
C LEU A 160 6.44 11.88 -17.46
#